data_AF-A0A3E1EVD5-F1
#
_entry.id   AF-A0A3E1EVD5-F1
#
_cell.length_a   1.000
_cell.length_b   1.000
_cell.length_c   1.000
_cell.angle_alpha   90.00
_cell.angle_beta   90.00
_cell.angle_gamma   90.00
#
_symmetry.space_group_name_H-M   'P 1'
#
loop_
_entity.id
_entity.type
_entity.pdbx_description
1 polymer ?
#
loop_
_entity_poly.entity_id
_entity_poly.type
_entity_poly.pdbx_seq_one_letter_code
_entity_poly.pdbx_strand_id
1 'polypeptide(L)'
;MKRNLIYIASSLFLMGLLSLEKGSSKNAYSYGPNRVSFGVKIGLLPTGELTQYSLFFFKDQQLVGNQPIDLPSLIKIGTGKWPIPRTNIFTNIFEEKGFKLDTLPDGKIVDYNSAFDSLWKIRFEAHPYKHELGEGWSQGEIRPSTKQQVYIYDRYGVRGYDQDYFVDTSFFKLLKDVIDPTWINNYKSLR
;
A
#
# COMPACT_ATOMS: atom_id res chain seq x y z
N MET A 1 -38.50 -62.08 -5.89
CA MET A 1 -37.98 -61.07 -6.84
C MET A 1 -38.50 -59.65 -6.52
N LYS A 2 -38.14 -59.07 -5.37
CA LYS A 2 -38.58 -57.70 -4.98
C LYS A 2 -37.51 -56.87 -4.25
N ARG A 3 -36.23 -57.29 -4.32
CA ARG A 3 -35.13 -56.60 -3.60
C ARG A 3 -34.16 -55.80 -4.50
N ASN A 4 -34.30 -55.90 -5.83
CA ASN A 4 -33.37 -55.23 -6.76
C ASN A 4 -33.94 -53.97 -7.45
N LEU A 5 -35.17 -53.53 -7.12
CA LEU A 5 -35.75 -52.32 -7.71
C LEU A 5 -35.47 -51.03 -6.90
N ILE A 6 -35.05 -51.15 -5.64
CA ILE A 6 -34.85 -49.99 -4.75
C ILE A 6 -33.52 -49.27 -5.03
N TYR A 7 -32.49 -50.00 -5.49
CA TYR A 7 -31.17 -49.42 -5.73
C TYR A 7 -31.08 -48.58 -7.03
N ILE A 8 -31.93 -48.85 -8.01
CA ILE A 8 -31.94 -48.11 -9.30
C ILE A 8 -32.69 -46.78 -9.15
N ALA A 9 -33.75 -46.73 -8.33
CA ALA A 9 -34.46 -45.49 -8.04
C ALA A 9 -33.63 -44.51 -7.17
N SER A 10 -32.74 -45.03 -6.31
CA SER A 10 -31.92 -44.21 -5.43
C SER A 10 -30.67 -43.61 -6.12
N SER A 11 -30.17 -44.20 -7.21
CA SER A 11 -29.03 -43.65 -7.95
C SER A 11 -29.42 -42.53 -8.92
N LEU A 12 -30.65 -42.55 -9.45
CA LEU A 12 -31.17 -41.50 -10.33
C LEU A 12 -31.58 -40.23 -9.56
N PHE A 13 -31.96 -40.37 -8.28
CA PHE A 13 -32.26 -39.21 -7.42
C PHE A 13 -31.00 -38.47 -6.97
N LEU A 14 -29.85 -39.16 -6.84
CA LEU A 14 -28.58 -38.54 -6.46
C LEU A 14 -27.87 -37.82 -7.62
N MET A 15 -28.10 -38.22 -8.88
CA MET A 15 -27.62 -37.48 -10.05
C MET A 15 -28.51 -36.27 -10.40
N GLY A 16 -29.80 -36.29 -10.04
CA GLY A 16 -30.72 -35.16 -10.27
C GLY A 16 -30.49 -33.97 -9.33
N LEU A 17 -29.99 -34.21 -8.11
CA LEU A 17 -29.69 -33.16 -7.12
C LEU A 17 -28.36 -32.43 -7.35
N LEU A 18 -27.49 -32.95 -8.22
CA LEU A 18 -26.25 -32.26 -8.62
C LEU A 18 -26.42 -31.36 -9.85
N SER A 19 -27.61 -31.30 -10.46
CA SER A 19 -27.89 -30.53 -11.68
C SER A 19 -28.86 -29.35 -11.51
N LEU A 20 -29.30 -29.04 -10.28
CA LEU A 20 -30.09 -27.84 -9.99
C LEU A 20 -29.39 -26.97 -8.95
N GLU A 21 -28.40 -26.20 -9.42
CA GLU A 21 -28.21 -24.80 -9.03
C GLU A 21 -27.17 -24.16 -9.97
N LYS A 22 -27.40 -24.24 -11.29
CA LYS A 22 -26.80 -23.27 -12.22
C LYS A 22 -27.77 -22.10 -12.36
N GLY A 23 -28.00 -21.44 -11.22
CA GLY A 23 -28.57 -20.11 -11.19
C GLY A 23 -27.64 -19.19 -11.94
N SER A 24 -28.04 -18.85 -13.17
CA SER A 24 -27.40 -17.87 -14.03
C SER A 24 -27.48 -16.49 -13.35
N SER A 25 -26.56 -16.24 -12.42
CA SER A 25 -26.14 -14.87 -12.16
C SER A 25 -25.23 -14.47 -13.31
N LYS A 26 -25.71 -13.55 -14.13
CA LYS A 26 -24.88 -12.74 -15.04
C LYS A 26 -23.96 -11.86 -14.19
N ASN A 27 -23.03 -12.46 -13.45
CA ASN A 27 -21.93 -11.74 -12.86
C ASN A 27 -20.98 -11.44 -14.01
N ALA A 28 -20.95 -10.16 -14.41
CA ALA A 28 -19.88 -9.62 -15.22
C ALA A 28 -18.56 -10.17 -14.65
N TYR A 29 -17.86 -11.00 -15.42
CA TYR A 29 -16.50 -11.38 -15.09
C TYR A 29 -15.70 -10.08 -15.05
N SER A 30 -15.49 -9.55 -13.84
CA SER A 30 -14.52 -8.49 -13.62
C SER A 30 -13.17 -9.12 -13.89
N TYR A 31 -12.71 -9.02 -15.13
CA TYR A 31 -11.38 -9.50 -15.55
C TYR A 31 -10.25 -8.64 -14.97
N GLY A 32 -10.57 -7.57 -14.24
CA GLY A 32 -9.63 -6.66 -13.60
C GLY A 32 -9.30 -6.99 -12.14
N PRO A 33 -8.30 -6.32 -11.55
CA PRO A 33 -8.05 -6.38 -10.12
C PRO A 33 -9.27 -5.90 -9.34
N ASN A 34 -9.57 -6.55 -8.21
CA ASN A 34 -10.69 -6.16 -7.35
C ASN A 34 -10.29 -5.09 -6.31
N ARG A 35 -8.98 -4.84 -6.13
CA ARG A 35 -8.45 -3.78 -5.27
C ARG A 35 -7.19 -3.16 -5.86
N VAL A 36 -7.08 -1.84 -5.74
CA VAL A 36 -5.85 -1.08 -6.01
C VAL A 36 -5.38 -0.45 -4.71
N SER A 37 -4.08 -0.41 -4.48
CA SER A 37 -3.48 0.33 -3.38
C SER A 37 -2.20 1.05 -3.81
N PHE A 38 -1.65 1.88 -2.94
CA PHE A 38 -0.41 2.62 -3.18
C PHE A 38 0.75 1.95 -2.48
N GLY A 39 1.95 2.23 -2.98
CA GLY A 39 3.16 1.99 -2.23
C GLY A 39 4.30 2.92 -2.62
N VAL A 40 5.28 2.99 -1.73
CA VAL A 40 6.53 3.73 -1.94
C VAL A 40 7.74 2.86 -1.62
N LYS A 41 8.77 2.97 -2.44
CA LYS A 41 10.12 2.45 -2.19
C LYS A 41 11.05 3.63 -1.91
N ILE A 42 11.97 3.48 -0.94
CA ILE A 42 12.83 4.59 -0.48
C ILE A 42 14.32 4.26 -0.64
N GLY A 43 15.02 5.14 -1.35
CA GLY A 43 16.45 5.34 -1.25
C GLY A 43 17.17 5.52 -2.59
N LEU A 44 18.39 5.01 -2.74
CA LEU A 44 19.18 5.30 -3.94
C LEU A 44 18.68 4.48 -5.13
N LEU A 45 17.81 5.06 -5.95
CA LEU A 45 17.17 4.37 -7.07
C LEU A 45 17.95 4.59 -8.37
N PRO A 46 17.87 3.65 -9.34
CA PRO A 46 18.48 3.82 -10.66
C PRO A 46 18.01 5.05 -11.43
N THR A 47 16.84 5.60 -11.07
CA THR A 47 16.28 6.82 -11.65
C THR A 47 16.95 8.11 -11.15
N GLY A 48 17.82 8.02 -10.12
CA GLY A 48 18.40 9.17 -9.43
C GLY A 48 17.47 9.78 -8.36
N GLU A 49 16.23 9.33 -8.28
CA GLU A 49 15.26 9.76 -7.27
C GLU A 49 15.46 9.02 -5.94
N LEU A 50 15.02 9.64 -4.84
CA LEU A 50 15.06 9.03 -3.50
C LEU A 50 13.79 8.25 -3.14
N THR A 51 12.74 8.38 -3.94
CA THR A 51 11.48 7.66 -3.76
C THR A 51 10.94 7.19 -5.10
N GLN A 52 10.29 6.02 -5.10
CA GLN A 52 9.55 5.52 -6.25
C GLN A 52 8.17 5.08 -5.80
N TYR A 53 7.15 5.69 -6.40
CA TYR A 53 5.76 5.38 -6.12
C TYR A 53 5.22 4.34 -7.10
N SER A 54 4.28 3.53 -6.65
CA SER A 54 3.63 2.54 -7.50
C SER A 54 2.21 2.25 -7.05
N LEU A 55 1.36 1.92 -8.02
CA LEU A 55 0.07 1.28 -7.79
C LEU A 55 0.30 -0.22 -7.64
N PHE A 56 -0.38 -0.83 -6.68
CA PHE A 56 -0.38 -2.27 -6.45
C PHE A 56 -1.78 -2.80 -6.72
N PHE A 57 -1.88 -3.77 -7.63
CA PHE A 57 -3.14 -4.36 -8.06
C PHE A 57 -3.30 -5.72 -7.39
N PHE A 58 -4.43 -5.91 -6.72
CA PHE A 58 -4.76 -7.15 -6.04
C PHE A 58 -5.96 -7.82 -6.69
N LYS A 59 -5.93 -9.15 -6.71
CA LYS A 59 -7.05 -10.00 -7.07
C LYS A 59 -7.12 -11.12 -6.03
N ASP A 60 -8.30 -11.31 -5.43
CA ASP A 60 -8.51 -12.33 -4.40
C ASP A 60 -7.45 -12.26 -3.27
N GLN A 61 -7.14 -11.04 -2.83
CA GLN A 61 -6.10 -10.69 -1.85
C GLN A 61 -4.65 -10.95 -2.28
N GLN A 62 -4.41 -11.54 -3.44
CA GLN A 62 -3.07 -11.77 -3.99
C GLN A 62 -2.62 -10.58 -4.84
N LEU A 63 -1.35 -10.21 -4.71
CA LEU A 63 -0.72 -9.21 -5.57
C LEU A 63 -0.59 -9.79 -6.98
N VAL A 64 -1.25 -9.16 -7.96
CA VAL A 64 -1.21 -9.59 -9.37
C VAL A 64 -0.32 -8.69 -10.25
N GLY A 65 0.12 -7.56 -9.72
CA GLY A 65 1.09 -6.71 -10.39
C GLY A 65 1.18 -5.33 -9.76
N ASN A 66 2.15 -4.56 -10.23
CA ASN A 66 2.34 -3.16 -9.85
C ASN A 66 2.61 -2.29 -11.09
N GLN A 67 2.37 -0.98 -10.96
CA GLN A 67 2.65 0.00 -11.99
C GLN A 67 3.32 1.22 -11.35
N PRO A 68 4.56 1.56 -11.72
CA PRO A 68 5.18 2.81 -11.30
C PRO A 68 4.36 4.02 -11.74
N ILE A 69 4.27 5.02 -10.87
CA ILE A 69 3.58 6.28 -11.14
C ILE A 69 4.37 7.45 -10.55
N ASP A 70 4.22 8.63 -11.12
CA ASP A 70 4.76 9.86 -10.55
C ASP A 70 3.91 10.36 -9.37
N LEU A 71 4.52 11.18 -8.50
CA LEU A 71 3.86 11.73 -7.32
C LEU A 71 2.62 12.59 -7.66
N PRO A 72 2.65 13.52 -8.64
CA PRO A 72 1.46 14.26 -9.05
C PRO A 72 0.28 13.36 -9.45
N SER A 73 0.53 12.30 -10.21
CA SER A 73 -0.47 11.30 -10.60
C SER A 73 -1.00 10.54 -9.39
N LEU A 74 -0.11 10.13 -8.48
CA LEU A 74 -0.48 9.48 -7.21
C LEU A 74 -1.42 10.39 -6.41
N ILE A 75 -1.09 11.67 -6.24
CA ILE A 75 -1.91 12.62 -5.49
C ILE A 75 -3.28 12.81 -6.16
N LYS A 76 -3.34 12.94 -7.48
CA LYS A 76 -4.62 13.10 -8.20
C LYS A 76 -5.52 11.88 -8.05
N ILE A 77 -4.95 10.66 -8.11
CA ILE A 77 -5.71 9.42 -7.86
C ILE A 77 -6.10 9.33 -6.37
N GLY A 78 -5.16 9.57 -5.46
CA GLY A 78 -5.37 9.45 -4.01
C GLY A 78 -6.41 10.42 -3.45
N THR A 79 -6.53 11.60 -4.05
CA THR A 79 -7.55 12.61 -3.72
C THR A 79 -8.87 12.44 -4.49
N GLY A 80 -8.98 11.43 -5.35
CA GLY A 80 -10.18 11.18 -6.15
C GLY A 80 -10.42 12.18 -7.28
N LYS A 81 -9.43 13.01 -7.64
CA LYS A 81 -9.50 13.90 -8.82
C LYS A 81 -9.42 13.10 -10.13
N TRP A 82 -8.67 12.01 -10.11
CA TRP A 82 -8.55 11.04 -11.20
C TRP A 82 -9.12 9.69 -10.78
N PRO A 83 -9.64 8.88 -11.73
CA PRO A 83 -10.17 7.57 -11.40
C PRO A 83 -9.06 6.63 -10.97
N ILE A 84 -9.40 5.62 -10.17
CA ILE A 84 -8.51 4.49 -9.93
C ILE A 84 -8.23 3.81 -11.28
N PRO A 85 -6.95 3.64 -11.67
CA PRO A 85 -6.62 3.09 -12.99
C PRO A 85 -7.26 1.71 -13.23
N ARG A 86 -7.74 1.51 -14.46
CA ARG A 86 -8.49 0.32 -14.92
C ARG A 86 -9.89 0.19 -14.30
N THR A 87 -10.41 1.27 -13.72
CA THR A 87 -11.78 1.37 -13.23
C THR A 87 -12.39 2.73 -13.61
N ASN A 88 -13.69 2.91 -13.39
CA ASN A 88 -14.37 4.22 -13.48
C ASN A 88 -14.69 4.78 -12.08
N ILE A 89 -13.98 4.33 -11.05
CA ILE A 89 -14.25 4.69 -9.65
C ILE A 89 -13.41 5.90 -9.28
N PHE A 90 -14.08 6.95 -8.80
CA PHE A 90 -13.47 8.13 -8.20
C PHE A 90 -13.73 8.08 -6.70
N THR A 91 -12.67 7.99 -5.92
CA THR A 91 -12.78 8.07 -4.46
C THR A 91 -11.55 8.73 -3.85
N ASN A 92 -11.74 9.39 -2.72
CA ASN A 92 -10.67 9.99 -1.96
C ASN A 92 -10.06 8.97 -1.00
N ILE A 93 -9.16 8.15 -1.54
CA ILE A 93 -8.47 7.07 -0.82
C ILE A 93 -7.68 7.63 0.37
N PHE A 94 -7.11 8.83 0.25
CA PHE A 94 -6.39 9.47 1.35
C PHE A 94 -7.30 9.71 2.54
N GLU A 95 -8.47 10.32 2.32
CA GLU A 95 -9.44 10.54 3.38
C GLU A 95 -9.99 9.23 3.98
N GLU A 96 -10.30 8.23 3.14
CA GLU A 96 -10.74 6.90 3.59
C GLU A 96 -9.72 6.23 4.52
N LYS A 97 -8.42 6.47 4.29
CA LYS A 97 -7.31 5.91 5.08
C LYS A 97 -6.89 6.81 6.25
N GLY A 98 -7.65 7.89 6.49
CA GLY A 98 -7.41 8.85 7.55
C GLY A 98 -6.13 9.68 7.33
N PHE A 99 -5.71 9.86 6.09
CA PHE A 99 -4.65 10.77 5.70
C PHE A 99 -5.30 12.01 5.09
N LYS A 100 -5.44 13.06 5.89
CA LYS A 100 -6.12 14.31 5.50
C LYS A 100 -5.15 15.48 5.65
N LEU A 101 -5.38 16.53 4.88
CA LEU A 101 -4.77 17.83 5.17
C LEU A 101 -5.25 18.25 6.56
N ASP A 102 -4.30 18.56 7.45
CA ASP A 102 -4.61 18.96 8.82
C ASP A 102 -3.82 20.22 9.17
N THR A 103 -4.27 20.92 10.21
CA THR A 103 -3.56 22.07 10.78
C THR A 103 -3.16 21.69 12.20
N LEU A 104 -1.85 21.62 12.45
CA LEU A 104 -1.32 21.34 13.78
C LEU A 104 -1.75 22.42 14.78
N PRO A 105 -1.74 22.13 16.10
CA PRO A 105 -2.08 23.12 17.13
C PRO A 105 -1.23 24.40 17.09
N ASP A 106 -0.03 24.35 16.49
CA ASP A 106 0.85 25.49 16.26
C ASP A 106 0.53 26.29 14.99
N GLY A 107 -0.54 25.93 14.28
CA GLY A 107 -1.00 26.58 13.05
C GLY A 107 -0.31 26.11 11.76
N LYS A 108 0.63 25.16 11.83
CA LYS A 108 1.27 24.61 10.63
C LYS A 108 0.30 23.74 9.85
N ILE A 109 0.15 24.05 8.56
CA ILE A 109 -0.58 23.21 7.61
C ILE A 109 0.29 21.99 7.32
N VAL A 110 -0.19 20.83 7.70
CA VAL A 110 0.35 19.54 7.26
C VAL A 110 -0.34 19.22 5.96
N ASP A 111 0.36 19.50 4.87
CA ASP A 111 -0.10 19.10 3.55
C ASP A 111 0.42 17.70 3.17
N TYR A 112 -0.17 17.11 2.13
CA TYR A 112 0.27 15.81 1.64
C TYR A 112 1.75 15.81 1.24
N ASN A 113 2.25 16.93 0.68
CA ASN A 113 3.63 17.06 0.21
C ASN A 113 4.61 16.96 1.37
N SER A 114 4.27 17.49 2.54
CA SER A 114 5.11 17.47 3.74
C SER A 114 5.49 16.03 4.15
N ALA A 115 4.56 15.09 4.00
CA ALA A 115 4.83 13.67 4.25
C ALA A 115 5.76 13.09 3.17
N PHE A 116 5.46 13.33 1.90
CA PHE A 116 6.25 12.81 0.76
C PHE A 116 7.69 13.35 0.75
N ASP A 117 7.87 14.64 1.01
CA ASP A 117 9.17 15.32 1.10
C ASP A 117 10.02 14.81 2.27
N SER A 118 9.37 14.23 3.29
CA SER A 118 10.06 13.71 4.47
C SER A 118 10.47 12.24 4.35
N LEU A 119 9.97 11.49 3.36
CA LEU A 119 10.20 10.05 3.25
C LEU A 119 11.69 9.67 3.17
N TRP A 120 12.52 10.46 2.47
CA TRP A 120 13.95 10.17 2.34
C TRP A 120 14.67 10.18 3.70
N LYS A 121 14.18 10.97 4.66
CA LYS A 121 14.81 11.15 5.97
C LYS A 121 14.85 9.86 6.78
N ILE A 122 13.96 8.92 6.50
CA ILE A 122 13.96 7.61 7.16
C ILE A 122 15.28 6.86 6.90
N ARG A 123 15.85 7.01 5.70
CA ARG A 123 16.99 6.21 5.23
C ARG A 123 18.34 6.89 5.45
N PHE A 124 18.39 8.22 5.36
CA PHE A 124 19.65 8.96 5.35
C PHE A 124 19.77 9.89 6.56
N GLU A 125 21.00 10.13 7.02
CA GLU A 125 21.27 11.10 8.09
C GLU A 125 21.32 12.55 7.55
N ALA A 126 21.63 12.70 6.27
CA ALA A 126 21.64 13.96 5.52
C ALA A 126 21.20 13.70 4.08
N HIS A 127 20.67 14.70 3.39
CA HIS A 127 20.19 14.50 2.03
C HIS A 127 21.36 14.15 1.08
N PRO A 128 21.33 12.99 0.39
CA PRO A 128 22.51 12.43 -0.30
C PRO A 128 22.98 13.23 -1.52
N TYR A 129 22.14 14.11 -2.08
CA TYR A 129 22.45 14.88 -3.29
C TYR A 129 22.36 16.41 -3.13
N LYS A 130 21.75 16.90 -2.05
CA LYS A 130 21.27 18.28 -1.90
C LYS A 130 21.37 18.70 -0.44
N HIS A 131 22.58 19.04 -0.01
CA HIS A 131 22.90 19.31 1.40
C HIS A 131 22.03 20.43 1.99
N GLU A 132 21.53 21.34 1.17
CA GLU A 132 20.60 22.41 1.55
C GLU A 132 19.24 21.92 2.06
N LEU A 133 18.84 20.69 1.73
CA LEU A 133 17.61 20.07 2.25
C LEU A 133 17.75 19.53 3.68
N GLY A 134 18.97 19.60 4.24
CA GLY A 134 19.26 19.41 5.65
C GLY A 134 19.42 17.95 6.08
N GLU A 135 19.16 17.74 7.37
CA GLU A 135 19.33 16.46 8.05
C GLU A 135 18.11 15.54 7.88
N GLY A 136 18.40 14.24 7.80
CA GLY A 136 17.43 13.18 7.93
C GLY A 136 17.36 12.63 9.36
N TRP A 137 16.81 11.43 9.49
CA TRP A 137 16.47 10.80 10.77
C TRP A 137 17.17 9.46 10.99
N SER A 138 17.84 8.95 9.97
CA SER A 138 18.70 7.77 10.10
C SER A 138 19.81 8.02 11.13
N GLN A 139 20.16 7.00 11.90
CA GLN A 139 21.33 6.97 12.78
C GLN A 139 22.54 6.31 12.09
N GLY A 140 22.46 6.03 10.78
CA GLY A 140 23.60 5.63 9.98
C GLY A 140 23.67 6.38 8.66
N GLU A 141 24.90 6.57 8.19
CA GLU A 141 25.26 7.42 7.05
C GLU A 141 24.60 6.96 5.74
N ILE A 142 24.75 5.67 5.42
CA ILE A 142 24.25 5.08 4.16
C ILE A 142 22.93 4.32 4.37
N ARG A 143 22.71 3.83 5.59
CA ARG A 143 21.55 3.02 5.97
C ARG A 143 21.15 3.24 7.42
N PRO A 144 19.87 3.01 7.77
CA PRO A 144 19.40 3.07 9.16
C PRO A 144 20.20 2.16 10.08
N SER A 145 20.26 2.51 11.37
CA SER A 145 20.86 1.64 12.39
C SER A 145 20.17 0.28 12.44
N THR A 146 20.80 -0.72 13.07
CA THR A 146 20.18 -2.05 13.20
C THR A 146 18.85 -1.97 13.96
N LYS A 147 18.76 -1.12 15.00
CA LYS A 147 17.50 -0.91 15.73
C LYS A 147 16.43 -0.23 14.89
N GLN A 148 16.80 0.73 14.05
CA GLN A 148 15.86 1.37 13.12
C GLN A 148 15.35 0.39 12.07
N GLN A 149 16.20 -0.50 11.55
CA GLN A 149 15.81 -1.54 10.60
C GLN A 149 14.82 -2.52 11.24
N VAL A 150 15.09 -2.99 12.46
CA VAL A 150 14.15 -3.84 13.22
C VAL A 150 12.84 -3.11 13.46
N TYR A 151 12.88 -1.85 13.88
CA TYR A 151 11.68 -1.04 14.10
C TYR A 151 10.84 -0.88 12.81
N ILE A 152 11.48 -0.65 11.67
CA ILE A 152 10.79 -0.57 10.37
C ILE A 152 10.12 -1.91 10.03
N TYR A 153 10.85 -3.01 10.22
CA TYR A 153 10.32 -4.35 9.96
C TYR A 153 9.11 -4.66 10.85
N ASP A 154 9.23 -4.44 12.16
CA ASP A 154 8.16 -4.74 13.11
C ASP A 154 6.93 -3.84 12.89
N ARG A 155 7.14 -2.56 12.55
CA ARG A 155 6.05 -1.59 12.41
C ARG A 155 5.33 -1.67 11.06
N TYR A 156 6.05 -1.98 9.99
CA TYR A 156 5.57 -1.88 8.60
C TYR A 156 5.70 -3.17 7.79
N GLY A 157 6.38 -4.20 8.31
CA GLY A 157 6.59 -5.47 7.61
C GLY A 157 7.59 -5.40 6.46
N VAL A 158 8.36 -4.31 6.34
CA VAL A 158 9.32 -4.08 5.25
C VAL A 158 10.70 -4.58 5.69
N ARG A 159 11.27 -5.55 4.96
CA ARG A 159 12.55 -6.20 5.32
C ARG A 159 13.73 -5.51 4.66
N GLY A 160 13.69 -5.38 3.34
CA GLY A 160 14.67 -4.63 2.57
C GLY A 160 14.20 -3.20 2.44
N TYR A 161 14.54 -2.31 3.37
CA TYR A 161 14.16 -0.89 3.28
C TYR A 161 14.64 -0.22 1.97
N ASP A 162 15.59 -0.83 1.27
CA ASP A 162 16.14 -0.42 -0.02
C ASP A 162 15.58 -1.17 -1.24
N GLN A 163 14.92 -2.31 -1.04
CA GLN A 163 14.41 -3.17 -2.12
C GLN A 163 12.89 -3.26 -2.16
N ASP A 164 12.27 -3.21 -1.00
CA ASP A 164 10.85 -3.45 -0.78
C ASP A 164 10.05 -2.15 -0.79
N TYR A 165 8.76 -2.28 -1.07
CA TYR A 165 7.80 -1.20 -0.96
C TYR A 165 7.09 -1.25 0.39
N PHE A 166 6.84 -0.07 0.96
CA PHE A 166 5.75 0.11 1.91
C PHE A 166 4.45 0.09 1.11
N VAL A 167 3.62 -0.95 1.28
CA VAL A 167 2.40 -1.15 0.47
C VAL A 167 1.15 -1.04 1.35
N ASP A 168 0.10 -0.46 0.81
CA ASP A 168 -1.24 -0.39 1.40
C ASP A 168 -1.24 0.16 2.84
N THR A 169 -1.61 -0.65 3.83
CA THR A 169 -1.70 -0.19 5.22
C THR A 169 -0.37 0.39 5.70
N SER A 170 0.76 -0.22 5.32
CA SER A 170 2.10 0.27 5.67
C SER A 170 2.44 1.59 4.98
N PHE A 171 1.98 1.80 3.73
CA PHE A 171 2.15 3.07 3.02
C PHE A 171 1.46 4.23 3.76
N PHE A 172 0.16 4.10 4.04
CA PHE A 172 -0.59 5.18 4.70
C PHE A 172 -0.15 5.39 6.14
N LYS A 173 0.23 4.31 6.84
CA LYS A 173 0.79 4.41 8.19
C LYS A 173 2.09 5.19 8.17
N LEU A 174 2.99 4.89 7.22
CA LEU A 174 4.25 5.60 7.07
C LEU A 174 4.02 7.10 6.81
N LEU A 175 3.12 7.46 5.89
CA LEU A 175 2.84 8.87 5.58
C LEU A 175 2.36 9.66 6.80
N LYS A 176 1.61 9.03 7.71
CA LYS A 176 1.18 9.65 8.98
C LYS A 176 2.31 9.72 10.00
N ASP A 177 3.14 8.70 10.04
CA ASP A 177 4.24 8.61 11.00
C ASP A 177 5.35 9.63 10.69
N VAL A 178 5.66 9.90 9.41
CA VAL A 178 6.69 10.88 9.02
C VAL A 178 6.31 12.35 9.21
N ILE A 179 5.08 12.62 9.65
CA ILE A 179 4.63 13.96 10.03
C ILE A 179 4.35 14.07 11.53
N ASP A 180 4.40 12.96 12.28
CA ASP A 180 4.18 12.91 13.72
C ASP A 180 5.50 13.17 14.47
N PRO A 181 5.63 14.29 15.20
CA PRO A 181 6.84 14.60 15.97
C PRO A 181 7.19 13.51 17.00
N THR A 182 6.19 12.84 17.57
CA THR A 182 6.39 11.77 18.55
C THR A 182 7.09 10.58 17.89
N TRP A 183 6.58 10.16 16.73
CA TRP A 183 7.18 9.10 15.95
C TRP A 183 8.59 9.48 15.49
N ILE A 184 8.79 10.69 14.98
CA ILE A 184 10.09 11.19 14.51
C ILE A 184 11.12 11.14 15.64
N ASN A 185 10.78 11.68 16.80
CA ASN A 185 11.68 11.70 17.96
C ASN A 185 12.03 10.29 18.44
N ASN A 186 11.04 9.39 18.49
CA ASN A 186 11.29 7.99 18.80
C ASN A 186 12.23 7.34 17.78
N TYR A 187 11.95 7.49 16.48
CA TYR A 187 12.76 6.90 15.42
C TYR A 187 14.23 7.40 15.44
N LYS A 188 14.44 8.70 15.66
CA LYS A 188 15.78 9.30 15.80
C LYS A 188 16.55 8.78 17.02
N SER A 189 15.86 8.31 18.06
CA SER A 189 16.49 7.80 19.29
C SER A 189 17.04 6.36 19.16
N LEU A 190 16.67 5.64 18.10
CA LEU A 190 17.03 4.24 17.88
C LEU A 190 18.47 4.09 17.37
N ARG A 191 19.42 3.93 18.28
CA ARG A 191 20.85 3.69 17.98
C ARG A 191 21.23 2.22 18.09
#